data_AF-A0A6B3FPT1-F1
#
_entry.id   AF-A0A6B3FPT1-F1
#
_cell.length_a   1.000
_cell.length_b   1.000
_cell.length_c   1.000
_cell.angle_alpha   90.00
_cell.angle_beta   90.00
_cell.angle_gamma   90.00
#
_symmetry.space_group_name_H-M   'P 1'
#
loop_
_entity.id
_entity.type
_entity.pdbx_description
1 polymer ?
#
loop_
_entity_poly.entity_id
_entity_poly.type
_entity_poly.pdbx_seq_one_letter_code
_entity_poly.pdbx_strand_id
1 'polypeptide(L)'
;METAVYPTPDVLVARLARTAGIALPSGLPPGEEFLRDLAGRVGLDGNDLLVIAGLPLPAEALDLEGTAGSWVPVLVQHALPLASADRQRLRARARAMAERPPPARTLVRPPRLPAPSGFGSLLVHLLALRNLNESAVAKTMCLMSGVCKAASTIRMVRGGAKALDAELLDGFAAVLGVSVAVLASLTGVRPSARGDGPSPEVADVAALIREVRHLTEDQVRELAEAAEALDHG
;
A
#
# COMPACT_ATOMS: atom_id res chain seq x y z
N MET A 1 4.22 -22.77 -22.87
CA MET A 1 4.53 -21.52 -22.16
C MET A 1 4.53 -21.87 -20.68
N GLU A 2 5.70 -22.16 -20.10
CA GLU A 2 5.80 -22.46 -18.67
C GLU A 2 5.28 -21.25 -17.89
N THR A 3 4.16 -21.41 -17.21
CA THR A 3 3.74 -20.47 -16.16
C THR A 3 4.80 -20.57 -15.08
N ALA A 4 5.74 -19.61 -15.06
CA ALA A 4 6.70 -19.49 -13.98
C ALA A 4 5.94 -19.56 -12.65
N VAL A 5 6.21 -20.59 -11.86
CA VAL A 5 5.55 -20.83 -10.59
C VAL A 5 5.77 -19.60 -9.71
N TYR A 6 4.68 -19.05 -9.16
CA TYR A 6 4.77 -17.92 -8.25
C TYR A 6 5.72 -18.26 -7.09
N PRO A 7 6.71 -17.41 -6.76
CA PRO A 7 7.72 -17.78 -5.78
C PRO A 7 7.13 -18.06 -4.40
N THR A 8 7.77 -18.95 -3.64
CA THR A 8 7.42 -19.17 -2.24
C THR A 8 7.72 -17.91 -1.41
N PRO A 9 7.04 -17.71 -0.27
CA PRO A 9 7.29 -16.56 0.61
C PRO A 9 8.76 -16.37 0.99
N ASP A 10 9.50 -17.45 1.25
CA ASP A 10 10.92 -17.39 1.58
C ASP A 10 11.77 -16.77 0.46
N VAL A 11 11.43 -17.06 -0.81
CA VAL A 11 12.10 -16.47 -1.97
C VAL A 11 11.78 -14.97 -2.08
N LEU A 12 10.55 -14.56 -1.76
CA LEU A 12 10.15 -13.15 -1.78
C LEU A 12 10.88 -12.36 -0.69
N VAL A 13 10.91 -12.88 0.55
CA VAL A 13 11.66 -12.27 1.66
C VAL A 13 13.15 -12.20 1.33
N ALA A 14 13.72 -13.25 0.72
CA ALA A 14 15.12 -13.25 0.30
C ALA A 14 15.44 -12.20 -0.76
N ARG A 15 14.51 -11.92 -1.69
CA ARG A 15 14.67 -10.84 -2.69
C ARG A 15 14.70 -9.46 -2.03
N LEU A 16 13.83 -9.23 -1.05
CA LEU A 16 13.81 -7.99 -0.28
C LEU A 16 15.06 -7.81 0.57
N ALA A 17 15.48 -8.85 1.29
CA ALA A 17 16.68 -8.81 2.14
C ALA A 17 17.93 -8.45 1.33
N ARG A 18 18.10 -9.06 0.14
CA ARG A 18 19.19 -8.71 -0.79
C ARG A 18 19.13 -7.25 -1.23
N THR A 19 17.94 -6.75 -1.55
CA THR A 19 17.73 -5.36 -1.97
C THR A 19 18.04 -4.38 -0.84
N ALA A 20 17.76 -4.77 0.41
CA ALA A 20 18.05 -3.98 1.61
C ALA A 20 19.49 -4.13 2.13
N GLY A 21 20.31 -5.00 1.52
CA GLY A 21 21.65 -5.32 2.00
C GLY A 21 21.68 -6.00 3.38
N ILE A 22 20.63 -6.74 3.74
CA ILE A 22 20.53 -7.48 5.00
C ILE A 22 20.81 -8.97 4.74
N ALA A 23 21.61 -9.60 5.61
CA ALA A 23 21.83 -11.05 5.57
C ALA A 23 20.57 -11.80 6.01
N LEU A 24 20.21 -12.85 5.28
CA LEU A 24 19.10 -13.73 5.66
C LEU A 24 19.46 -14.53 6.91
N PRO A 25 18.55 -14.64 7.89
CA PRO A 25 18.75 -15.53 9.04
C PRO A 25 18.74 -16.99 8.58
N SER A 26 19.42 -17.84 9.35
CA SER A 26 19.49 -19.29 9.08
C SER A 26 18.20 -20.06 9.39
N GLY A 27 17.25 -19.44 10.12
CA GLY A 27 15.95 -20.03 10.47
C GLY A 27 14.81 -19.46 9.64
N LEU A 28 13.93 -20.35 9.14
CA LEU A 28 12.67 -20.01 8.48
C LEU A 28 11.48 -20.53 9.31
N PRO A 29 10.37 -19.78 9.42
CA PRO A 29 10.19 -18.42 8.89
C PRO A 29 11.06 -17.39 9.66
N PRO A 30 11.38 -16.23 9.04
CA PRO A 30 12.12 -15.18 9.71
C PRO A 30 11.37 -14.67 10.95
N GLY A 31 12.11 -14.34 12.01
CA GLY A 31 11.53 -13.76 13.22
C GLY A 31 10.98 -12.34 13.00
N GLU A 32 10.06 -11.91 13.88
CA GLU A 32 9.42 -10.59 13.79
C GLU A 32 10.41 -9.41 13.85
N GLU A 33 11.50 -9.55 14.61
CA GLU A 33 12.54 -8.52 14.70
C GLU A 33 13.23 -8.29 13.35
N PHE A 34 13.57 -9.38 12.65
CA PHE A 34 14.13 -9.32 11.31
C PHE A 34 13.14 -8.68 10.32
N LEU A 35 11.87 -9.07 10.37
CA LEU A 35 10.85 -8.48 9.51
C LEU A 35 10.66 -6.99 9.79
N ARG A 36 10.75 -6.56 11.05
CA ARG A 36 10.67 -5.14 11.42
C ARG A 36 11.86 -4.33 10.90
N ASP A 37 13.09 -4.84 11.02
CA ASP A 37 14.28 -4.20 10.44
C ASP A 37 14.17 -4.13 8.91
N LEU A 38 13.77 -5.23 8.27
CA LEU A 38 13.55 -5.27 6.84
C LEU A 38 12.52 -4.23 6.40
N ALA A 39 11.40 -4.09 7.12
CA ALA A 39 10.35 -3.10 6.83
C ALA A 39 10.93 -1.69 6.81
N GLY A 40 11.70 -1.34 7.85
CA GLY A 40 12.33 -0.03 7.99
C GLY A 40 13.29 0.29 6.83
N ARG A 41 14.01 -0.70 6.30
CA ARG A 41 14.96 -0.49 5.19
C ARG A 41 14.32 -0.41 3.82
N VAL A 42 13.27 -1.19 3.57
CA VAL A 42 12.60 -1.23 2.25
C VAL A 42 11.39 -0.29 2.17
N GLY A 43 11.01 0.33 3.28
CA GLY A 43 9.88 1.26 3.39
C GLY A 43 8.50 0.59 3.39
N LEU A 44 8.43 -0.74 3.41
CA LEU A 44 7.16 -1.47 3.45
C LEU A 44 6.54 -1.40 4.84
N ASP A 45 5.20 -1.48 4.91
CA ASP A 45 4.52 -1.66 6.18
C ASP A 45 4.80 -3.06 6.77
N GLY A 46 4.77 -3.16 8.10
CA GLY A 46 4.94 -4.45 8.78
C GLY A 46 3.90 -5.49 8.34
N ASN A 47 2.64 -5.08 8.14
CA ASN A 47 1.60 -5.98 7.65
C ASN A 47 1.85 -6.40 6.21
N ASP A 48 2.39 -5.51 5.37
CA ASP A 48 2.76 -5.88 3.99
C ASP A 48 3.84 -6.98 4.00
N LEU A 49 4.82 -6.86 4.90
CA LEU A 49 5.86 -7.88 5.05
C LEU A 49 5.33 -9.20 5.61
N LEU A 50 4.37 -9.18 6.54
CA LEU A 50 3.73 -10.41 7.01
C LEU A 50 3.04 -11.15 5.86
N VAL A 51 2.31 -10.42 4.99
CA VAL A 51 1.72 -11.02 3.78
C VAL A 51 2.78 -11.58 2.85
N ILE A 52 3.85 -10.82 2.58
CA ILE A 52 4.93 -11.26 1.70
C ILE A 52 5.65 -12.50 2.25
N ALA A 53 5.81 -12.57 3.58
CA ALA A 53 6.39 -13.70 4.30
C ALA A 53 5.41 -14.88 4.48
N GLY A 54 4.17 -14.78 4.00
CA GLY A 54 3.16 -15.82 4.15
C GLY A 54 2.74 -16.06 5.60
N LEU A 55 2.95 -15.06 6.47
CA LEU A 55 2.62 -15.09 7.88
C LEU A 55 1.20 -14.54 8.12
N PRO A 56 0.52 -14.99 9.19
CA PRO A 56 -0.79 -14.49 9.54
C PRO A 56 -0.73 -13.00 9.90
N LEU A 57 -1.74 -12.24 9.47
CA LEU A 57 -1.95 -10.87 9.91
C LEU A 57 -2.64 -10.85 11.29
N PRO A 58 -2.32 -9.87 12.15
CA PRO A 58 -3.13 -9.57 13.33
C PRO A 58 -4.60 -9.36 12.95
N ALA A 59 -5.54 -9.75 13.82
CA ALA A 59 -6.97 -9.66 13.50
C ALA A 59 -7.39 -8.21 13.22
N GLU A 60 -6.82 -7.28 13.99
CA GLU A 60 -7.08 -5.84 13.94
C GLU A 60 -6.62 -5.24 12.60
N ALA A 61 -5.60 -5.81 11.96
CA ALA A 61 -5.13 -5.38 10.65
C ALA A 61 -6.16 -5.63 9.53
N LEU A 62 -7.12 -6.53 9.76
CA LEU A 62 -8.18 -6.90 8.83
C LEU A 62 -9.51 -6.21 9.13
N ASP A 63 -9.60 -5.46 10.23
CA ASP A 63 -10.80 -4.76 10.66
C ASP A 63 -10.89 -3.39 9.97
N LEU A 64 -11.28 -3.43 8.70
CA LEU A 64 -11.50 -2.25 7.86
C LEU A 64 -12.98 -1.90 7.80
N GLU A 65 -13.29 -0.62 7.61
CA GLU A 65 -14.66 -0.15 7.43
C GLU A 65 -15.00 -0.06 5.94
N GLY A 66 -16.18 -0.57 5.54
CA GLY A 66 -16.43 -0.94 4.15
C GLY A 66 -16.45 0.17 3.11
N THR A 67 -16.74 1.42 3.50
CA THR A 67 -16.97 2.53 2.56
C THR A 67 -15.96 3.66 2.68
N ALA A 68 -15.21 3.75 3.79
CA ALA A 68 -14.19 4.75 4.04
C ALA A 68 -13.14 4.86 2.92
N GLY A 69 -12.77 3.74 2.30
CA GLY A 69 -11.86 3.68 1.17
C GLY A 69 -12.22 4.57 -0.02
N SER A 70 -13.52 4.85 -0.20
CA SER A 70 -14.02 5.65 -1.33
C SER A 70 -13.66 7.13 -1.24
N TRP A 71 -13.40 7.63 -0.02
CA TRP A 71 -12.99 9.02 0.25
C TRP A 71 -11.48 9.23 0.18
N VAL A 72 -10.68 8.15 0.20
CA VAL A 72 -9.21 8.26 0.14
C VAL A 72 -8.71 9.04 -1.09
N PRO A 73 -9.23 8.83 -2.32
CA PRO A 73 -8.80 9.65 -3.45
C PRO A 73 -9.07 11.15 -3.28
N VAL A 74 -10.17 11.54 -2.61
CA VAL A 74 -10.49 12.95 -2.34
C VAL A 74 -9.50 13.51 -1.31
N LEU A 75 -9.23 12.76 -0.25
CA LEU A 75 -8.19 13.12 0.72
C LEU A 75 -6.83 13.30 0.06
N VAL A 76 -6.44 12.38 -0.84
CA VAL A 76 -5.18 12.43 -1.57
C VAL A 76 -5.10 13.66 -2.48
N GLN A 77 -6.19 13.96 -3.20
CA GLN A 77 -6.27 15.11 -4.10
C GLN A 77 -5.92 16.42 -3.38
N HIS A 78 -6.46 16.62 -2.17
CA HIS A 78 -6.22 17.84 -1.40
C HIS A 78 -4.98 17.78 -0.51
N ALA A 79 -4.55 16.60 -0.06
CA ALA A 79 -3.37 16.47 0.80
C ALA A 79 -2.03 16.57 0.05
N LEU A 80 -2.00 16.14 -1.22
CA LEU A 80 -0.78 16.12 -2.02
C LEU A 80 -0.16 17.52 -2.23
N PRO A 81 -0.91 18.57 -2.63
CA PRO A 81 -0.34 19.90 -2.87
C PRO A 81 0.06 20.68 -1.60
N LEU A 82 -0.39 20.24 -0.41
CA LEU A 82 -0.14 20.97 0.84
C LEU A 82 1.34 21.09 1.18
N ALA A 83 1.69 22.04 2.04
CA ALA A 83 3.01 22.08 2.66
C ALA A 83 3.25 20.83 3.53
N SER A 84 4.51 20.44 3.70
CA SER A 84 4.86 19.27 4.52
C SER A 84 4.31 19.38 5.96
N ALA A 85 4.34 20.58 6.56
CA ALA A 85 3.80 20.80 7.90
C ALA A 85 2.31 20.45 7.99
N ASP A 86 1.51 20.78 6.97
CA ASP A 86 0.08 20.53 6.94
C ASP A 86 -0.25 19.07 6.65
N ARG A 87 0.53 18.40 5.80
CA ARG A 87 0.46 16.94 5.66
C ARG A 87 0.75 16.22 6.97
N GLN A 88 1.74 16.66 7.74
CA GLN A 88 2.02 16.11 9.07
C GLN A 88 0.89 16.38 10.07
N ARG A 89 0.25 17.57 10.01
CA ARG A 89 -0.93 17.88 10.83
C ARG A 89 -2.10 16.95 10.51
N LEU A 90 -2.40 16.71 9.23
CA LEU A 90 -3.43 15.76 8.83
C LEU A 90 -3.13 14.34 9.33
N ARG A 91 -1.87 13.90 9.21
CA ARG A 91 -1.44 12.59 9.71
C ARG A 91 -1.58 12.47 11.23
N ALA A 92 -1.21 13.51 11.97
CA ALA A 92 -1.40 13.54 13.43
C ALA A 92 -2.88 13.49 13.81
N ARG A 93 -3.74 14.21 13.08
CA ARG A 93 -5.20 14.16 13.27
C ARG A 93 -5.76 12.77 12.99
N ALA A 94 -5.35 12.11 11.92
CA ALA A 94 -5.75 10.74 11.59
C ALA A 94 -5.39 9.75 12.71
N ARG A 95 -4.17 9.86 13.28
CA ARG A 95 -3.75 9.03 14.43
C ARG A 95 -4.61 9.28 15.67
N ALA A 96 -4.85 10.54 16.00
CA ALA A 96 -5.69 10.91 17.14
C ALA A 96 -7.15 10.45 16.98
N MET A 97 -7.65 10.32 15.74
CA MET A 97 -8.96 9.72 15.46
C MET A 97 -8.95 8.19 15.63
N ALA A 98 -7.87 7.52 15.21
CA ALA A 98 -7.71 6.07 15.32
C ALA A 98 -7.54 5.58 16.76
N GLU A 99 -6.99 6.41 17.66
CA GLU A 99 -6.84 6.11 19.08
C GLU A 99 -8.17 6.17 19.87
N ARG A 100 -9.22 6.78 19.29
CA ARG A 100 -10.53 6.84 19.93
C ARG A 100 -11.19 5.45 19.90
N PRO A 101 -12.00 5.10 20.92
CA PRO A 101 -12.80 3.90 20.88
C PRO A 101 -13.57 3.83 19.56
N PRO A 102 -13.44 2.74 18.78
CA PRO A 102 -14.08 2.66 17.48
C PRO A 102 -15.60 2.71 17.69
N PRO A 103 -16.32 3.58 16.97
CA PRO A 103 -17.78 3.53 16.97
C PRO A 103 -18.25 2.19 16.39
N ALA A 104 -19.52 1.85 16.63
CA ALA A 104 -20.13 0.69 15.98
C ALA A 104 -20.01 0.83 14.46
N ARG A 105 -19.45 -0.19 13.80
CA ARG A 105 -19.13 -0.16 12.37
C ARG A 105 -19.28 -1.54 11.73
N THR A 106 -19.57 -1.56 10.44
CA THR A 106 -19.57 -2.79 9.64
C THR A 106 -18.15 -3.09 9.19
N LEU A 107 -17.56 -4.13 9.77
CA LEU A 107 -16.24 -4.60 9.40
C LEU A 107 -16.30 -5.37 8.08
N VAL A 108 -15.43 -4.99 7.16
CA VAL A 108 -15.21 -5.69 5.90
C VAL A 108 -13.77 -6.18 5.89
N ARG A 109 -13.59 -7.49 5.71
CA ARG A 109 -12.25 -8.04 5.54
C ARG A 109 -11.77 -7.85 4.10
N PRO A 110 -10.50 -7.48 3.89
CA PRO A 110 -9.87 -7.56 2.58
C PRO A 110 -10.09 -8.93 1.94
N PRO A 111 -10.33 -9.01 0.61
CA PRO A 111 -10.35 -10.29 -0.08
C PRO A 111 -9.06 -11.05 0.17
N ARG A 112 -9.16 -12.35 0.49
CA ARG A 112 -7.98 -13.23 0.58
C ARG A 112 -7.24 -13.23 -0.74
N LEU A 113 -5.91 -13.43 -0.68
CA LEU A 113 -5.10 -13.62 -1.87
C LEU A 113 -5.65 -14.83 -2.67
N PRO A 114 -6.13 -14.67 -3.92
CA PRO A 114 -6.54 -15.79 -4.75
C PRO A 114 -5.36 -16.73 -5.05
N ALA A 115 -5.62 -18.04 -5.11
CA ALA A 115 -4.65 -19.07 -5.48
C ALA A 115 -4.93 -19.61 -6.91
N PRO A 116 -3.92 -19.77 -7.78
CA PRO A 116 -2.53 -19.36 -7.59
C PRO A 116 -2.38 -17.84 -7.66
N SER A 117 -1.68 -17.27 -6.68
CA SER A 117 -1.46 -15.83 -6.58
C SER A 117 -0.39 -15.40 -7.58
N GLY A 118 -0.62 -14.31 -8.30
CA GLY A 118 0.39 -13.61 -9.10
C GLY A 118 0.84 -12.33 -8.40
N PHE A 119 1.93 -11.70 -8.89
CA PHE A 119 2.40 -10.43 -8.33
C PHE A 119 1.35 -9.32 -8.38
N GLY A 120 0.56 -9.25 -9.44
CA GLY A 120 -0.57 -8.32 -9.52
C GLY A 120 -1.60 -8.55 -8.41
N SER A 121 -1.88 -9.82 -8.07
CA SER A 121 -2.74 -10.14 -6.93
C SER A 121 -2.13 -9.72 -5.60
N LEU A 122 -0.83 -9.95 -5.40
CA LEU A 122 -0.12 -9.53 -4.19
C LEU A 122 -0.23 -8.02 -4.00
N LEU A 123 0.17 -7.24 -5.00
CA LEU A 123 0.19 -5.77 -4.89
C LEU A 123 -1.20 -5.18 -4.66
N VAL A 124 -2.24 -5.71 -5.32
CA VAL A 124 -3.62 -5.26 -5.09
C VAL A 124 -4.09 -5.65 -3.68
N HIS A 125 -3.66 -6.79 -3.13
CA HIS A 125 -3.99 -7.15 -1.76
C HIS A 125 -3.29 -6.24 -0.74
N LEU A 126 -2.03 -5.86 -0.96
CA LEU A 126 -1.35 -4.86 -0.12
C LEU A 126 -2.09 -3.52 -0.10
N LEU A 127 -2.62 -3.08 -1.25
CA LEU A 127 -3.46 -1.88 -1.30
C LEU A 127 -4.82 -2.07 -0.63
N ALA A 128 -5.39 -3.28 -0.66
CA ALA A 128 -6.60 -3.59 0.08
C ALA A 128 -6.39 -3.48 1.61
N LEU A 129 -5.17 -3.76 2.12
CA LEU A 129 -4.83 -3.50 3.54
C LEU A 129 -4.86 -2.00 3.90
N ARG A 130 -4.89 -1.10 2.92
CA ARG A 130 -5.07 0.35 3.08
C ARG A 130 -6.52 0.78 2.88
N ASN A 131 -7.45 -0.18 2.91
CA ASN A 131 -8.87 0.00 2.64
C ASN A 131 -9.17 0.52 1.21
N LEU A 132 -8.32 0.22 0.22
CA LEU A 132 -8.53 0.65 -1.17
C LEU A 132 -9.16 -0.45 -2.01
N ASN A 133 -10.35 -0.19 -2.56
CA ASN A 133 -10.92 -1.01 -3.64
C ASN A 133 -10.30 -0.65 -5.00
N GLU A 134 -10.61 -1.40 -6.06
CA GLU A 134 -9.99 -1.21 -7.38
C GLU A 134 -10.19 0.20 -7.96
N SER A 135 -11.34 0.82 -7.69
CA SER A 135 -11.63 2.19 -8.12
C SER A 135 -10.81 3.22 -7.33
N ALA A 136 -10.69 3.05 -6.03
CA ALA A 136 -9.86 3.89 -5.18
C ALA A 136 -8.37 3.74 -5.56
N VAL A 137 -7.89 2.51 -5.77
CA VAL A 137 -6.53 2.24 -6.27
C VAL A 137 -6.27 2.99 -7.58
N ALA A 138 -7.17 2.86 -8.56
CA ALA A 138 -7.02 3.51 -9.87
C ALA A 138 -6.91 5.04 -9.75
N LYS A 139 -7.79 5.68 -8.97
CA LYS A 139 -7.79 7.13 -8.78
C LYS A 139 -6.55 7.60 -8.01
N THR A 140 -6.24 6.96 -6.90
CA THR A 140 -5.09 7.30 -6.06
C THR A 140 -3.77 7.12 -6.82
N MET A 141 -3.66 6.05 -7.63
CA MET A 141 -2.52 5.84 -8.52
C MET A 141 -2.35 6.98 -9.53
N CYS A 142 -3.44 7.39 -10.20
CA CYS A 142 -3.43 8.51 -11.14
C CYS A 142 -2.98 9.82 -10.47
N LEU A 143 -3.48 10.10 -9.26
CA LEU A 143 -3.12 11.31 -8.50
C LEU A 143 -1.66 11.31 -8.04
N MET A 144 -1.16 10.20 -7.48
CA MET A 144 0.16 10.15 -6.83
C MET A 144 1.32 9.89 -7.79
N SER A 145 1.05 9.36 -8.99
CA SER A 145 2.11 8.95 -9.93
C SER A 145 1.89 9.42 -11.37
N GLY A 146 0.73 9.98 -11.68
CA GLY A 146 0.32 10.25 -13.07
C GLY A 146 -0.09 8.99 -13.86
N VAL A 147 0.06 7.79 -13.29
CA VAL A 147 -0.33 6.53 -13.94
C VAL A 147 -1.85 6.33 -13.83
N CYS A 148 -2.56 6.76 -14.86
CA CYS A 148 -4.02 6.73 -14.87
C CYS A 148 -4.52 5.45 -15.58
N LYS A 149 -4.99 4.48 -14.79
CA LYS A 149 -5.61 3.24 -15.27
C LYS A 149 -7.08 3.16 -14.86
N ALA A 150 -7.88 2.44 -15.63
CA ALA A 150 -9.26 2.15 -15.25
C ALA A 150 -9.32 1.10 -14.12
N ALA A 151 -10.35 1.13 -13.26
CA ALA A 151 -10.56 0.12 -12.22
C ALA A 151 -10.63 -1.32 -12.78
N SER A 152 -11.17 -1.49 -14.00
CA SER A 152 -11.19 -2.77 -14.72
C SER A 152 -9.78 -3.29 -15.03
N THR A 153 -8.81 -2.40 -15.28
CA THR A 153 -7.40 -2.76 -15.46
C THR A 153 -6.80 -3.29 -14.17
N ILE A 154 -7.05 -2.61 -13.04
CA ILE A 154 -6.61 -3.07 -11.71
C ILE A 154 -7.20 -4.45 -11.38
N ARG A 155 -8.49 -4.65 -11.68
CA ARG A 155 -9.14 -5.96 -11.52
C ARG A 155 -8.52 -7.05 -12.40
N MET A 156 -8.17 -6.75 -13.66
CA MET A 156 -7.49 -7.70 -14.54
C MET A 156 -6.07 -8.03 -14.05
N VAL A 157 -5.33 -7.05 -13.54
CA VAL A 157 -4.00 -7.24 -12.93
C VAL A 157 -4.11 -8.13 -11.68
N ARG A 158 -5.10 -7.89 -10.82
CA ARG A 158 -5.38 -8.75 -9.66
C ARG A 158 -5.65 -10.19 -10.09
N GLY A 159 -6.46 -10.38 -11.12
CA GLY A 159 -6.84 -11.71 -11.64
C GLY A 159 -5.78 -12.37 -12.53
N GLY A 160 -4.63 -11.74 -12.75
CA GLY A 160 -3.59 -12.24 -13.66
C GLY A 160 -3.94 -12.18 -15.15
N ALA A 161 -5.12 -11.68 -15.52
CA ALA A 161 -5.55 -11.50 -16.90
C ALA A 161 -4.77 -10.40 -17.63
N LYS A 162 -4.17 -9.46 -16.88
CA LYS A 162 -3.21 -8.48 -17.39
C LYS A 162 -1.90 -8.59 -16.62
N ALA A 163 -0.79 -8.68 -17.35
CA ALA A 163 0.54 -8.67 -16.78
C ALA A 163 0.87 -7.33 -16.13
N LEU A 164 1.71 -7.38 -15.09
CA LEU A 164 2.27 -6.19 -14.47
C LEU A 164 3.38 -5.64 -15.37
N ASP A 165 3.23 -4.41 -15.84
CA ASP A 165 4.24 -3.67 -16.61
C ASP A 165 4.94 -2.62 -15.73
N ALA A 166 5.96 -1.97 -16.29
CA ALA A 166 6.78 -1.00 -15.58
C ALA A 166 5.96 0.22 -15.10
N GLU A 167 5.03 0.70 -15.93
CA GLU A 167 4.15 1.83 -15.62
C GLU A 167 3.22 1.49 -14.44
N LEU A 168 2.59 0.30 -14.45
CA LEU A 168 1.80 -0.16 -13.31
C LEU A 168 2.64 -0.28 -12.04
N LEU A 169 3.88 -0.75 -12.16
CA LEU A 169 4.79 -0.90 -11.03
C LEU A 169 5.10 0.47 -10.38
N ASP A 170 5.33 1.51 -11.18
CA ASP A 170 5.52 2.89 -10.71
C ASP A 170 4.28 3.38 -9.95
N GLY A 171 3.09 3.12 -10.50
CA GLY A 171 1.82 3.44 -9.87
C GLY A 171 1.60 2.73 -8.52
N PHE A 172 1.88 1.42 -8.43
CA PHE A 172 1.79 0.68 -7.18
C PHE A 172 2.81 1.18 -6.14
N ALA A 173 4.04 1.47 -6.57
CA ALA A 173 5.11 1.98 -5.71
C ALA A 173 4.71 3.30 -5.04
N ALA A 174 4.13 4.23 -5.80
CA ALA A 174 3.67 5.52 -5.29
C ALA A 174 2.60 5.36 -4.18
N VAL A 175 1.56 4.55 -4.41
CA VAL A 175 0.48 4.36 -3.43
C VAL A 175 0.96 3.58 -2.20
N LEU A 176 1.89 2.63 -2.38
CA LEU A 176 2.49 1.90 -1.26
C LEU A 176 3.48 2.75 -0.45
N GLY A 177 4.00 3.84 -1.03
CA GLY A 177 5.01 4.70 -0.41
C GLY A 177 6.41 4.08 -0.41
N VAL A 178 6.73 3.22 -1.38
CA VAL A 178 8.01 2.50 -1.45
C VAL A 178 8.74 2.78 -2.75
N SER A 179 10.04 2.53 -2.78
CA SER A 179 10.81 2.63 -4.03
C SER A 179 10.34 1.60 -5.06
N VAL A 180 10.26 2.00 -6.33
CA VAL A 180 10.00 1.08 -7.44
C VAL A 180 11.05 -0.04 -7.50
N ALA A 181 12.28 0.20 -7.06
CA ALA A 181 13.34 -0.82 -7.00
C ALA A 181 12.99 -1.96 -6.04
N VAL A 182 12.30 -1.66 -4.93
CA VAL A 182 11.83 -2.67 -3.97
C VAL A 182 10.78 -3.55 -4.64
N LEU A 183 9.79 -2.97 -5.33
CA LEU A 183 8.78 -3.76 -6.04
C LEU A 183 9.36 -4.51 -7.25
N ALA A 184 10.32 -3.92 -7.96
CA ALA A 184 11.04 -4.58 -9.05
C ALA A 184 11.81 -5.81 -8.54
N SER A 185 12.42 -5.72 -7.36
CA SER A 185 13.12 -6.86 -6.75
C SER A 185 12.18 -8.02 -6.42
N LEU A 186 10.96 -7.72 -5.98
CA LEU A 186 9.92 -8.70 -5.68
C LEU A 186 9.41 -9.37 -6.95
N THR A 187 9.03 -8.55 -7.93
CA THR A 187 8.24 -8.97 -9.10
C THR A 187 9.08 -9.41 -10.29
N GLY A 188 10.34 -8.99 -10.37
CA GLY A 188 11.21 -9.16 -11.53
C GLY A 188 10.89 -8.24 -12.72
N VAL A 189 9.90 -7.35 -12.57
CA VAL A 189 9.56 -6.35 -13.60
C VAL A 189 10.65 -5.29 -13.64
N ARG A 190 11.12 -4.95 -14.85
CA ARG A 190 12.12 -3.89 -15.03
C ARG A 190 11.43 -2.52 -14.85
N PRO A 191 11.92 -1.64 -13.97
CA PRO A 191 11.32 -0.33 -13.75
C PRO A 191 11.54 0.61 -14.96
N SER A 192 10.63 1.56 -15.15
CA SER A 192 10.65 2.52 -16.27
C SER A 192 11.86 3.46 -16.22
N ALA A 193 12.31 3.80 -15.00
CA ALA A 193 13.50 4.57 -14.72
C ALA A 193 14.23 3.99 -13.49
N ARG A 194 15.53 4.28 -13.35
CA ARG A 194 16.23 4.06 -12.06
C ARG A 194 15.75 5.16 -11.12
N GLY A 195 14.68 4.87 -10.40
CA GLY A 195 14.06 5.82 -9.48
C GLY A 195 14.76 5.83 -8.12
N ASP A 196 15.20 7.02 -7.72
CA ASP A 196 15.21 7.39 -6.30
C ASP A 196 13.80 7.15 -5.73
N GLY A 197 13.70 6.97 -4.40
CA GLY A 197 12.42 6.66 -3.74
C GLY A 197 11.28 7.65 -4.07
N PRO A 198 10.06 7.39 -3.59
CA PRO A 198 8.94 8.34 -3.77
C PRO A 198 9.35 9.74 -3.33
N SER A 199 8.83 10.78 -4.00
CA SER A 199 9.05 12.14 -3.54
C SER A 199 8.54 12.32 -2.11
N PRO A 200 9.07 13.28 -1.33
CA PRO A 200 8.64 13.47 0.06
C PRO A 200 7.13 13.67 0.20
N GLU A 201 6.49 14.32 -0.77
CA GLU A 201 5.03 14.52 -0.80
C GLU A 201 4.29 13.19 -0.93
N VAL A 202 4.70 12.37 -1.90
CA VAL A 202 4.12 11.05 -2.17
C VAL A 202 4.33 10.13 -0.97
N ALA A 203 5.51 10.15 -0.34
CA ALA A 203 5.81 9.38 0.85
C ALA A 203 4.92 9.78 2.05
N ASP A 204 4.76 11.08 2.29
CA ASP A 204 3.88 11.62 3.35
C ASP A 204 2.43 11.19 3.14
N VAL A 205 1.93 11.31 1.89
CA VAL A 205 0.54 10.95 1.55
C VAL A 205 0.33 9.44 1.59
N ALA A 206 1.27 8.63 1.13
CA ALA A 206 1.20 7.17 1.28
C ALA A 206 1.13 6.75 2.75
N ALA A 207 1.89 7.44 3.62
CA ALA A 207 1.83 7.23 5.05
C ALA A 207 0.48 7.67 5.64
N LEU A 208 -0.12 8.77 5.16
CA LEU A 208 -1.47 9.20 5.55
C LEU A 208 -2.54 8.17 5.14
N ILE A 209 -2.53 7.68 3.89
CA ILE A 209 -3.42 6.61 3.40
C ILE A 209 -3.38 5.40 4.35
N ARG A 210 -2.18 5.06 4.83
CA ARG A 210 -1.99 3.97 5.78
C ARG A 210 -2.62 4.26 7.14
N GLU A 211 -2.52 5.48 7.68
CA GLU A 211 -3.13 5.82 8.98
C GLU A 211 -4.66 5.81 8.92
N VAL A 212 -5.25 6.21 7.78
CA VAL A 212 -6.71 6.32 7.66
C VAL A 212 -7.41 4.98 7.42
N ARG A 213 -6.67 3.88 7.21
CA ARG A 213 -7.24 2.56 6.87
C ARG A 213 -8.24 2.02 7.92
N HIS A 214 -8.10 2.42 9.18
CA HIS A 214 -8.97 1.98 10.28
C HIS A 214 -10.01 3.03 10.67
N LEU A 215 -10.08 4.15 9.97
CA LEU A 215 -11.07 5.19 10.23
C LEU A 215 -12.41 4.82 9.57
N THR A 216 -13.50 5.37 10.11
CA THR A 216 -14.82 5.27 9.48
C THR A 216 -14.95 6.21 8.30
N GLU A 217 -15.99 6.03 7.49
CA GLU A 217 -16.28 6.89 6.34
C GLU A 217 -16.36 8.37 6.74
N ASP A 218 -17.12 8.67 7.80
CA ASP A 218 -17.26 10.04 8.30
C ASP A 218 -15.92 10.66 8.73
N GLN A 219 -15.04 9.86 9.34
CA GLN A 219 -13.73 10.33 9.78
C GLN A 219 -12.78 10.59 8.60
N VAL A 220 -12.81 9.74 7.56
CA VAL A 220 -12.02 9.98 6.34
C VAL A 220 -12.56 11.19 5.58
N ARG A 221 -13.89 11.35 5.51
CA ARG A 221 -14.52 12.55 4.93
C ARG A 221 -14.12 13.82 5.69
N GLU A 222 -14.19 13.82 7.02
CA GLU A 222 -13.78 14.96 7.86
C GLU A 222 -12.31 15.34 7.61
N LEU A 223 -11.43 14.35 7.43
CA LEU A 223 -10.02 14.60 7.06
C LEU A 223 -9.88 15.17 5.66
N ALA A 224 -10.68 14.70 4.69
CA ALA A 224 -10.67 15.21 3.32
C ALA A 224 -11.14 16.67 3.28
N GLU A 225 -12.23 17.01 3.97
CA GLU A 225 -12.72 18.39 4.12
C GLU A 225 -11.69 19.29 4.82
N ALA A 226 -10.99 18.77 5.84
CA ALA A 226 -9.92 19.50 6.49
C ALA A 226 -8.72 19.74 5.55
N ALA A 227 -8.38 18.78 4.69
CA ALA A 227 -7.35 18.94 3.69
C ALA A 227 -7.75 19.96 2.62
N GLU A 228 -8.99 19.91 2.15
CA GLU A 228 -9.55 20.87 1.18
C GLU A 228 -9.51 22.31 1.72
N ALA A 229 -9.87 22.50 3.00
CA ALA A 229 -9.81 23.82 3.63
C ALA A 229 -8.39 24.38 3.75
N LEU A 230 -7.37 23.51 3.89
CA LEU A 230 -5.96 23.90 3.91
C LEU A 230 -5.40 24.16 2.50
N ASP A 231 -5.96 23.53 1.48
CA ASP A 231 -5.56 23.68 0.08
C ASP A 231 -6.08 25.00 -0.53
N HIS A 232 -7.23 25.48 -0.06
CA HIS A 232 -7.85 26.73 -0.51
C HIS A 232 -7.51 27.97 0.33
N GLY A 233 -6.77 27.81 1.44
CA GLY A 233 -6.41 28.88 2.38
C GLY A 233 -5.02 29.44 2.16
#